data_AF-A0A847I0I5-F1
#
_entry.id   AF-A0A847I0I5-F1
#
_cell.length_a   1.000
_cell.length_b   1.000
_cell.length_c   1.000
_cell.angle_alpha   90.00
_cell.angle_beta   90.00
_cell.angle_gamma   90.00
#
_symmetry.space_group_name_H-M   'P 1'
#
loop_
_entity.id
_entity.type
_entity.pdbx_description
1 polymer ?
#
loop_
_entity_poly.entity_id
_entity_poly.type
_entity_poly.pdbx_seq_one_letter_code
_entity_poly.pdbx_strand_id
1 'polypeptide(L)'
;AGWPCCFAPVARILHVHGGGQSTDQRSVPMYVQNQKSVLLFNRKHYGRAAYYAAKAVYVGAMLVRAAAWSMQALLGRQAARHQVRQATAALRFHLLGTEPAK
;
A
#
# COMPACT_ATOMS: atom_id res chain seq x y z
N ALA A 1 -13.59 -21.87 3.78
CA ALA A 1 -12.82 -21.76 2.51
C ALA A 1 -13.20 -22.97 1.65
N GLY A 2 -13.17 -22.86 0.32
CA GLY A 2 -13.48 -23.99 -0.57
C GLY A 2 -14.65 -23.78 -1.55
N TRP A 3 -15.27 -22.60 -1.55
CA TRP A 3 -16.18 -22.23 -2.64
C TRP A 3 -15.34 -21.77 -3.85
N PRO A 4 -15.69 -22.20 -5.07
CA PRO A 4 -15.01 -21.73 -6.27
C PRO A 4 -15.21 -20.21 -6.42
N CYS A 5 -14.10 -19.49 -6.58
CA CYS A 5 -14.14 -18.07 -6.89
C CYS A 5 -14.52 -17.90 -8.36
N CYS A 6 -15.82 -17.83 -8.63
CA CYS A 6 -16.33 -17.60 -9.99
C CYS A 6 -16.40 -16.09 -10.25
N PHE A 7 -15.60 -15.60 -11.19
CA PHE A 7 -15.71 -14.23 -11.70
C PHE A 7 -16.65 -14.23 -12.92
N ALA A 8 -17.82 -13.61 -12.77
CA ALA A 8 -18.77 -13.40 -13.88
C ALA A 8 -18.71 -11.93 -14.31
N PRO A 9 -18.12 -11.59 -15.48
CA PRO A 9 -17.99 -10.22 -15.96
C PRO A 9 -19.30 -9.68 -16.55
N VAL A 10 -20.43 -9.98 -15.91
CA VAL A 10 -21.78 -9.58 -16.36
C VAL A 10 -22.14 -8.15 -15.95
N ALA A 11 -21.49 -7.61 -14.92
CA ALA A 11 -21.71 -6.25 -14.44
C ALA A 11 -20.59 -5.32 -14.93
N ARG A 12 -20.98 -4.15 -15.46
CA ARG A 12 -20.05 -3.06 -15.77
C ARG A 12 -20.08 -2.05 -14.63
N ILE A 13 -18.97 -1.95 -13.89
CA ILE A 13 -18.82 -0.95 -12.82
C ILE A 13 -18.36 0.36 -13.45
N LEU A 14 -19.28 1.30 -13.62
CA LEU A 14 -18.98 2.66 -14.09
C LEU A 14 -18.62 3.52 -12.89
N HIS A 15 -17.38 3.98 -12.84
CA HIS A 15 -16.93 4.90 -11.79
C HIS A 15 -17.22 6.33 -12.22
N VAL A 16 -17.92 7.08 -11.36
CA VAL A 16 -18.10 8.52 -11.54
C VAL A 16 -16.70 9.17 -11.59
N HIS A 17 -16.45 10.01 -12.60
CA HIS A 17 -15.13 10.63 -12.88
C HIS A 17 -13.99 9.63 -13.20
N GLY A 18 -14.28 8.43 -13.70
CA GLY A 18 -13.26 7.48 -14.14
C GLY A 18 -12.56 6.70 -13.01
N GLY A 19 -13.04 6.81 -11.77
CA GLY A 19 -12.58 5.97 -10.64
C GLY A 19 -11.32 6.44 -9.93
N GLY A 20 -10.75 7.57 -10.33
CA GLY A 20 -9.59 8.18 -9.68
C GLY A 20 -9.92 8.94 -8.40
N GLN A 21 -11.15 9.44 -8.25
CA GLN A 21 -11.49 10.46 -7.24
C GLN A 21 -11.15 10.05 -5.80
N SER A 22 -11.51 8.83 -5.38
CA SER A 22 -11.18 8.32 -4.04
C SER A 22 -9.70 7.99 -3.90
N THR A 23 -9.08 7.49 -4.97
CA THR A 23 -7.65 7.16 -5.02
C THR A 23 -6.82 8.42 -4.88
N ASP A 24 -7.19 9.52 -5.53
CA ASP A 24 -6.49 10.80 -5.46
C ASP A 24 -6.63 11.45 -4.09
N GLN A 25 -7.81 11.35 -3.47
CA GLN A 25 -8.07 11.93 -2.15
C GLN A 25 -7.47 11.13 -0.98
N ARG A 26 -7.42 9.79 -1.10
CA ARG A 26 -7.05 8.87 0.00
C ARG A 26 -5.92 7.90 -0.38
N SER A 27 -5.06 8.31 -1.32
CA SER A 27 -3.97 7.48 -1.85
C SER A 27 -3.04 6.91 -0.77
N VAL A 28 -2.65 7.73 0.21
CA VAL A 28 -1.69 7.35 1.25
C VAL A 28 -2.31 6.38 2.26
N PRO A 29 -3.50 6.66 2.84
CA PRO A 29 -4.20 5.69 3.68
C PRO A 29 -4.47 4.36 2.97
N MET A 30 -4.96 4.39 1.73
CA MET A 30 -5.20 3.16 0.96
C MET A 30 -3.92 2.37 0.71
N TYR A 31 -2.81 3.06 0.42
CA TYR A 31 -1.52 2.40 0.20
C TYR A 31 -1.04 1.65 1.43
N VAL A 32 -1.11 2.26 2.61
CA VAL A 32 -0.76 1.61 3.89
C VAL A 32 -1.74 0.47 4.20
N GLN A 33 -3.03 0.69 4.00
CA GLN A 33 -4.07 -0.31 4.28
C GLN A 33 -3.91 -1.57 3.42
N ASN A 34 -3.50 -1.43 2.15
CA ASN A 34 -3.21 -2.57 1.30
C ASN A 34 -2.03 -3.42 1.82
N GLN A 35 -0.99 -2.80 2.37
CA GLN A 35 0.12 -3.55 2.97
C GLN A 35 -0.30 -4.21 4.29
N LYS A 36 -1.09 -3.51 5.11
CA LYS A 36 -1.65 -4.03 6.35
C LYS A 36 -2.52 -5.27 6.10
N SER A 37 -3.34 -5.29 5.05
CA SER A 37 -4.18 -6.44 4.72
C SER A 37 -3.33 -7.68 4.42
N VAL A 38 -2.22 -7.53 3.70
CA VAL A 38 -1.26 -8.61 3.42
C VAL A 38 -0.61 -9.12 4.69
N LEU A 39 -0.22 -8.23 5.61
CA LEU A 39 0.34 -8.65 6.91
C LEU A 39 -0.68 -9.44 7.73
N LEU A 40 -1.93 -8.98 7.80
CA LEU A 40 -3.00 -9.67 8.51
C LEU A 40 -3.31 -11.03 7.89
N PHE A 41 -3.31 -11.11 6.56
CA PHE A 41 -3.46 -12.38 5.84
C PHE A 41 -2.34 -13.36 6.21
N ASN A 42 -1.08 -12.91 6.14
CA ASN A 42 0.06 -13.76 6.49
C ASN A 42 0.02 -14.21 7.95
N ARG A 43 -0.33 -13.32 8.87
CA ARG A 43 -0.48 -13.66 10.29
C ARG A 43 -1.58 -14.71 10.50
N LYS A 44 -2.71 -14.57 9.81
CA LYS A 44 -3.89 -15.44 9.96
C LYS A 44 -3.64 -16.84 9.38
N HIS A 45 -2.99 -16.93 8.23
CA HIS A 45 -2.89 -18.19 7.47
C HIS A 45 -1.54 -18.90 7.60
N TYR A 46 -0.47 -18.17 7.91
CA TYR A 46 0.90 -18.71 7.95
C TYR A 46 1.64 -18.39 9.27
N GLY A 47 0.96 -17.74 10.23
CA GLY A 47 1.48 -17.49 11.57
C GLY A 47 2.42 -16.28 11.70
N ARG A 48 3.08 -16.17 12.85
CA ARG A 48 3.87 -14.98 13.23
C ARG A 48 5.16 -14.84 12.42
N ALA A 49 5.82 -15.95 12.08
CA ALA A 49 7.04 -15.92 11.27
C ALA A 49 6.78 -15.30 9.89
N ALA A 50 5.72 -15.76 9.21
CA ALA A 50 5.31 -15.20 7.92
C ALA A 50 4.90 -13.73 8.01
N TYR A 51 4.24 -13.32 9.11
CA TYR A 51 3.96 -11.90 9.37
C TYR A 51 5.24 -11.06 9.42
N TYR A 52 6.26 -11.47 10.18
CA TYR A 52 7.50 -10.72 10.29
C TYR A 52 8.33 -10.77 9.00
N ALA A 53 8.33 -11.89 8.27
CA ALA A 53 8.97 -11.99 6.97
C ALA A 53 8.32 -11.02 5.95
N ALA A 54 7.00 -11.03 5.82
CA ALA A 54 6.28 -10.08 4.96
C ALA A 54 6.52 -8.62 5.38
N LYS A 55 6.56 -8.36 6.69
CA LYS A 55 6.88 -7.03 7.24
C LYS A 55 8.30 -6.60 6.86
N ALA A 56 9.29 -7.49 6.97
CA ALA A 56 10.68 -7.20 6.58
C ALA A 56 10.79 -6.88 5.08
N VAL A 57 10.11 -7.63 4.22
CA VAL A 57 10.03 -7.35 2.77
C VAL A 57 9.46 -5.95 2.52
N TYR A 58 8.37 -5.58 3.19
CA TYR A 58 7.80 -4.24 3.04
C TYR A 58 8.73 -3.15 3.56
N VAL A 59 9.38 -3.32 4.72
CA VAL A 59 10.34 -2.34 5.23
C VAL A 59 11.46 -2.13 4.23
N GLY A 60 12.10 -3.21 3.75
CA GLY A 60 13.17 -3.12 2.76
C GLY A 60 12.72 -2.44 1.46
N ALA A 61 11.58 -2.86 0.91
CA ALA A 61 11.03 -2.28 -0.31
C ALA A 61 10.66 -0.79 -0.14
N MET A 62 10.12 -0.39 1.01
CA MET A 62 9.75 1.00 1.27
C MET A 62 10.96 1.88 1.54
N LEU A 63 12.05 1.37 2.14
CA LEU A 63 13.31 2.08 2.27
C LEU A 63 13.90 2.42 0.89
N VAL A 64 13.98 1.41 0.01
CA VAL A 64 14.47 1.60 -1.37
C VAL A 64 13.58 2.61 -2.12
N ARG A 65 12.25 2.46 -2.03
CA ARG A 65 11.31 3.41 -2.66
C ARG A 65 11.45 4.82 -2.11
N ALA A 66 11.54 4.99 -0.79
CA ALA A 66 11.71 6.30 -0.18
C ALA A 66 12.99 6.97 -0.67
N ALA A 67 14.11 6.25 -0.73
CA ALA A 67 15.38 6.76 -1.25
C ALA A 67 15.27 7.14 -2.74
N ALA A 68 14.78 6.23 -3.59
CA ALA A 68 14.67 6.44 -5.02
C ALA A 68 13.74 7.63 -5.37
N TRP A 69 12.57 7.71 -4.75
CA TRP A 69 11.63 8.79 -5.00
C TRP A 69 12.08 10.11 -4.40
N SER A 70 12.76 10.11 -3.25
CA SER A 70 13.36 11.34 -2.70
C SER A 70 14.43 11.87 -3.66
N MET A 71 15.27 11.01 -4.22
CA MET A 71 16.25 11.41 -5.23
C MET A 71 15.56 12.04 -6.45
N GLN A 72 14.51 11.42 -6.98
CA GLN A 72 13.76 11.98 -8.11
C GLN A 72 13.04 13.30 -7.77
N ALA A 73 12.55 13.46 -6.54
CA ALA A 73 11.93 14.69 -6.09
C ALA A 73 12.94 15.85 -5.99
N LEU A 74 14.18 15.55 -5.58
CA LEU A 74 15.29 16.52 -5.59
C LEU A 74 15.69 16.92 -7.02
N LEU A 75 15.57 16.01 -7.98
CA LEU A 75 15.76 16.27 -9.41
C LEU A 75 14.56 17.01 -10.07
N GLY A 76 13.65 17.58 -9.28
CA GLY A 76 12.55 18.42 -9.77
C GLY A 76 11.31 17.67 -10.28
N ARG A 77 11.27 16.33 -10.18
CA ARG A 77 10.06 15.57 -10.57
C ARG A 77 8.97 15.71 -9.52
N GLN A 78 8.03 16.63 -9.74
CA GLN A 78 6.94 16.91 -8.80
C GLN A 78 6.08 15.68 -8.46
N ALA A 79 5.85 14.80 -9.44
CA ALA A 79 5.13 13.56 -9.22
C ALA A 79 5.76 12.74 -8.08
N ALA A 80 7.10 12.65 -8.03
CA ALA A 80 7.89 11.87 -7.06
C ALA A 80 7.56 12.18 -5.59
N ARG A 81 7.12 13.41 -5.29
CA ARG A 81 6.76 13.84 -3.93
C ARG A 81 5.60 13.03 -3.36
N HIS A 82 4.65 12.63 -4.21
CA HIS A 82 3.52 11.80 -3.80
C HIS A 82 3.98 10.40 -3.41
N GLN A 83 4.87 9.77 -4.19
CA GLN A 83 5.40 8.44 -3.88
C GLN A 83 6.31 8.48 -2.63
N VAL A 84 7.03 9.57 -2.39
CA VAL A 84 7.76 9.78 -1.12
C VAL A 84 6.79 9.75 0.06
N ARG A 85 5.65 10.46 -0.02
CA ARG A 85 4.63 10.46 1.05
C ARG A 85 4.06 9.06 1.29
N GLN A 86 3.80 8.29 0.24
CA GLN A 86 3.33 6.91 0.36
C GLN A 86 4.37 6.00 1.02
N ALA A 87 5.62 6.04 0.55
CA ALA A 87 6.71 5.22 1.08
C ALA A 87 7.03 5.54 2.55
N THR A 88 7.07 6.83 2.90
CA THR A 88 7.34 7.28 4.28
C THR A 88 6.19 6.95 5.23
N ALA A 89 4.93 7.08 4.80
CA ALA A 89 3.79 6.64 5.60
C ALA A 89 3.79 5.12 5.83
N ALA A 90 4.11 4.34 4.80
CA ALA A 90 4.25 2.89 4.94
C ALA A 90 5.40 2.51 5.89
N LEU A 91 6.55 3.18 5.82
CA LEU A 91 7.65 2.96 6.78
C LEU A 91 7.23 3.28 8.22
N ARG A 92 6.54 4.41 8.44
CA ARG A 92 6.02 4.77 9.77
C ARG A 92 5.06 3.71 10.30
N PHE A 93 4.17 3.21 9.45
CA PHE A 93 3.29 2.11 9.83
C PHE A 93 4.06 0.85 10.21
N HIS A 94 5.00 0.40 9.38
CA HIS A 94 5.74 -0.82 9.66
C HIS A 94 6.65 -0.69 10.89
N LEU A 95 7.35 0.43 11.05
CA LEU A 95 8.32 0.59 12.14
C LEU A 95 7.65 0.95 13.47
N LEU A 96 6.62 1.81 13.44
CA LEU A 96 6.04 2.42 14.64
C LEU A 96 4.58 2.02 14.90
N GLY A 97 3.94 1.33 13.96
CA GLY A 97 2.51 1.00 14.05
C GLY A 97 1.58 2.19 13.82
N THR A 98 2.10 3.35 13.39
CA THR A 98 1.30 4.57 13.17
C THR A 98 0.55 4.49 11.85
N GLU A 99 -0.78 4.54 11.90
CA GLU A 99 -1.60 4.63 10.70
C GLU A 99 -1.72 6.10 10.24
N PRO A 100 -1.69 6.36 8.92
CA PRO A 100 -1.93 7.70 8.40
C PRO A 100 -3.36 8.14 8.74
N ALA A 101 -3.54 9.43 9.03
CA ALA A 101 -4.85 9.99 9.29
C ALA A 101 -5.82 9.69 8.14
N LYS A 102 -7.09 9.48 8.48
CA LYS A 102 -8.14 9.21 7.50
C LYS A 102 -8.32 10.40 6.58
#